data_AF-A0A2V0PH37-F1
#
_entry.id   AF-A0A2V0PH37-F1
#
_cell.length_a   1.000
_cell.length_b   1.000
_cell.length_c   1.000
_cell.angle_alpha   90.00
_cell.angle_beta   90.00
_cell.angle_gamma   90.00
#
_symmetry.space_group_name_H-M   'P 1'
#
loop_
_entity.id
_entity.type
_entity.pdbx_description
1 polymer ?
#
loop_
_entity_poly.entity_id
_entity_poly.type
_entity_poly.pdbx_seq_one_letter_code
_entity_poly.pdbx_strand_id
1 'polypeptide(L)'
;MSEPAAPESDSKRRRVDASASQQTATDAALHGLHLHLAPPRQPPGAGAPASYARASGAYTQREEHLQRQEAAGELQFAYSFGEIAFCAVTAAEQVKGFGTRLMNRTKGAARDHDGLTHFLTYADNNAVGYFLKQGFTRGITLPREVWGGYIKDYDGGTLMECVLHARLPYADLAGMLRQQKGALDAAMRALSGGHVVRDAPRRAARALPREGAHPQLREVPVPLDVGGVPGVREAGWTPHNAPRPKYRLLLEGGSAPVPPSPSNLNALMAAALAQLDAHADAWPFHRPVDRAEAVDYYDIIKDPVDLSLVRARLEARSYYATLDAFLADLRRMFANCRYYNAAATPYYQAANRLEAALDAYMGEHLVYEGE
;
A
#
# COMPACT_ATOMS: atom_id res chain seq x y z
N MET A 1 3.15 59.43 22.06
CA MET A 1 2.22 58.33 22.39
C MET A 1 2.30 57.33 21.24
N SER A 2 3.37 56.57 20.99
CA SER A 2 4.28 55.78 21.83
C SER A 2 3.59 54.71 22.67
N GLU A 3 3.31 53.59 22.04
CA GLU A 3 3.48 52.25 22.62
C GLU A 3 3.98 51.30 21.51
N PRO A 4 5.15 50.64 21.67
CA PRO A 4 5.74 49.80 20.63
C PRO A 4 5.36 48.31 20.80
N ALA A 5 5.27 47.61 19.67
CA ALA A 5 5.08 46.16 19.60
C ALA A 5 6.31 45.42 20.16
N ALA A 6 6.04 44.36 20.93
CA ALA A 6 7.05 43.49 21.54
C ALA A 6 7.82 42.66 20.49
N PRO A 7 9.12 42.37 20.70
CA PRO A 7 9.91 41.58 19.76
C PRO A 7 9.72 40.07 19.97
N GLU A 8 9.46 39.36 18.88
CA GLU A 8 9.55 37.90 18.82
C GLU A 8 11.00 37.43 19.08
N SER A 9 11.16 36.51 20.02
CA SER A 9 12.45 35.96 20.42
C SER A 9 12.98 34.94 19.41
N ASP A 10 14.12 35.29 18.82
CA ASP A 10 14.99 34.46 18.00
C ASP A 10 15.54 33.25 18.79
N SER A 11 15.08 32.05 18.45
CA SER A 11 15.56 30.78 19.03
C SER A 11 16.40 29.95 18.05
N LYS A 12 17.03 30.59 17.05
CA LYS A 12 18.00 29.94 16.16
C LYS A 12 19.45 30.25 16.57
N ARG A 13 19.86 29.86 17.79
CA ARG A 13 21.29 29.70 18.15
C ARG A 13 21.46 28.93 19.46
N ARG A 14 21.32 27.61 19.40
CA ARG A 14 21.92 26.64 20.34
C ARG A 14 21.84 25.25 19.71
N ARG A 15 22.66 25.05 18.67
CA ARG A 15 22.81 23.76 17.98
C ARG A 15 24.29 23.40 17.88
N VAL A 16 24.97 23.49 19.01
CA VAL A 16 26.26 22.87 19.29
C VAL A 16 26.18 22.52 20.78
N ASP A 17 26.57 21.31 21.17
CA ASP A 17 26.55 20.75 22.54
C ASP A 17 25.39 19.80 22.94
N ALA A 18 24.58 19.33 21.98
CA ALA A 18 23.62 18.25 22.25
C ALA A 18 24.13 16.83 21.90
N SER A 19 25.25 16.72 21.16
CA SER A 19 25.78 15.42 20.72
C SER A 19 26.59 14.70 21.81
N ALA A 20 27.30 15.44 22.67
CA ALA A 20 28.10 14.84 23.74
C ALA A 20 27.23 14.31 24.90
N SER A 21 26.12 15.00 25.20
CA SER A 21 25.19 14.67 26.29
C SER A 21 24.26 13.50 25.96
N GLN A 22 24.01 13.24 24.67
CA GLN A 22 23.27 12.05 24.23
C GLN A 22 24.14 10.79 24.24
N GLN A 23 25.47 10.93 24.16
CA GLN A 23 26.40 9.80 24.13
C GLN A 23 26.69 9.22 25.52
N THR A 24 26.54 10.01 26.58
CA THR A 24 26.65 9.55 27.97
C THR A 24 25.32 9.00 28.52
N ALA A 25 24.18 9.42 27.95
CA ALA A 25 22.86 8.85 28.26
C ALA A 25 22.59 7.52 27.52
N THR A 26 23.30 7.21 26.43
CA THR A 26 23.14 5.96 25.66
C THR A 26 23.63 4.70 26.36
N ASP A 27 24.45 4.80 27.40
CA ASP A 27 24.96 3.62 28.14
C ASP A 27 24.04 3.19 29.29
N ALA A 28 23.11 4.04 29.75
CA ALA A 28 22.33 3.77 30.96
C ALA A 28 20.99 3.03 30.74
N ALA A 29 20.58 2.78 29.49
CA ALA A 29 19.24 2.23 29.18
C ALA A 29 19.25 0.78 28.64
N LEU A 30 20.42 0.13 28.57
CA LEU A 30 20.57 -1.23 28.06
C LEU A 30 20.72 -2.24 29.20
N HIS A 31 19.62 -2.66 29.80
CA HIS A 31 19.62 -3.87 30.63
C HIS A 31 19.61 -5.12 29.72
N GLY A 32 20.83 -5.63 29.50
CA GLY A 32 21.23 -7.04 29.25
C GLY A 32 20.37 -7.94 28.36
N LEU A 33 20.91 -8.32 27.20
CA LEU A 33 20.63 -9.64 26.62
C LEU A 33 21.63 -10.62 27.26
N HIS A 34 21.13 -11.58 28.03
CA HIS A 34 21.98 -12.65 28.57
C HIS A 34 21.98 -13.85 27.62
N LEU A 35 23.14 -14.11 27.00
CA LEU A 35 23.41 -15.29 26.18
C LEU A 35 24.09 -16.35 27.06
N HIS A 36 23.50 -17.53 27.15
CA HIS A 36 24.18 -18.71 27.69
C HIS A 36 24.77 -19.51 26.53
N LEU A 37 26.10 -19.61 26.50
CA LEU A 37 26.82 -20.49 25.57
C LEU A 37 26.81 -21.91 26.16
N ALA A 38 26.31 -22.89 25.42
CA ALA A 38 26.36 -24.30 25.82
C ALA A 38 27.78 -24.86 25.60
N PRO A 39 28.47 -25.39 26.63
CA PRO A 39 29.75 -26.07 26.45
C PRO A 39 29.57 -27.52 25.91
N PRO A 40 30.54 -28.07 25.15
CA PRO A 40 30.47 -29.45 24.65
C PRO A 40 30.63 -30.49 25.77
N ARG A 41 29.86 -31.58 25.69
CA ARG A 41 29.69 -32.66 26.71
C ARG A 41 30.98 -33.25 27.28
N GLN A 42 30.99 -33.49 28.61
CA GLN A 42 31.71 -34.61 29.24
C GLN A 42 30.75 -35.80 29.44
N PRO A 43 31.22 -37.06 29.35
CA PRO A 43 30.38 -38.25 29.55
C PRO A 43 30.01 -38.47 31.04
N PRO A 44 28.91 -39.19 31.33
CA PRO A 44 28.35 -39.27 32.67
C PRO A 44 29.10 -40.30 33.53
N GLY A 45 29.65 -39.86 34.67
CA GLY A 45 30.13 -40.77 35.71
C GLY A 45 31.35 -40.26 36.48
N ALA A 46 31.17 -39.28 37.37
CA ALA A 46 32.01 -39.09 38.56
C ALA A 46 31.30 -38.12 39.51
N GLY A 47 31.11 -38.54 40.76
CA GLY A 47 30.41 -37.76 41.79
C GLY A 47 31.12 -36.44 42.13
N ALA A 48 30.34 -35.48 42.60
CA ALA A 48 30.82 -34.36 43.42
C ALA A 48 31.41 -34.92 44.74
N PRO A 49 32.36 -34.25 45.44
CA PRO A 49 32.31 -32.81 45.69
C PRO A 49 33.66 -32.04 45.84
N ALA A 50 33.51 -30.73 46.07
CA ALA A 50 34.35 -29.81 46.86
C ALA A 50 35.22 -28.75 46.14
N SER A 51 34.88 -27.49 46.48
CA SER A 51 35.72 -26.31 46.73
C SER A 51 36.70 -25.75 45.68
N TYR A 52 36.48 -24.46 45.39
CA TYR A 52 37.43 -23.37 45.08
C TYR A 52 38.89 -23.69 44.67
N ALA A 53 39.30 -23.04 43.57
CA ALA A 53 40.59 -22.36 43.35
C ALA A 53 41.61 -22.96 42.35
N ARG A 54 41.93 -22.09 41.38
CA ARG A 54 43.22 -21.79 40.71
C ARG A 54 44.15 -22.90 40.17
N ALA A 55 44.48 -22.66 38.89
CA ALA A 55 45.82 -22.63 38.28
C ALA A 55 46.34 -23.87 37.53
N SER A 56 46.50 -23.64 36.21
CA SER A 56 47.64 -24.00 35.36
C SER A 56 48.26 -25.40 35.50
N GLY A 57 48.02 -26.24 34.50
CA GLY A 57 48.80 -27.47 34.29
C GLY A 57 48.22 -28.48 33.30
N ALA A 58 46.91 -28.41 33.01
CA ALA A 58 46.21 -29.44 32.23
C ALA A 58 45.97 -29.10 30.73
N TYR A 59 46.58 -28.04 30.21
CA TYR A 59 46.31 -27.57 28.83
C TYR A 59 47.05 -28.35 27.74
N THR A 60 48.16 -29.01 28.06
CA THR A 60 49.04 -29.59 27.03
C THR A 60 48.57 -30.94 26.48
N GLN A 61 47.79 -31.72 27.22
CA GLN A 61 47.25 -33.00 26.70
C GLN A 61 45.93 -32.83 25.93
N ARG A 62 45.21 -31.72 26.13
CA ARG A 62 43.94 -31.42 25.46
C ARG A 62 44.16 -30.88 24.05
N GLU A 63 45.18 -30.05 23.86
CA GLU A 63 45.56 -29.52 22.54
C GLU A 63 46.12 -30.62 21.62
N GLU A 64 46.90 -31.57 22.15
CA GLU A 64 47.37 -32.72 21.36
C GLU A 64 46.27 -33.71 20.98
N HIS A 65 45.20 -33.81 21.78
CA HIS A 65 44.04 -34.65 21.45
C HIS A 65 43.14 -33.99 20.41
N LEU A 66 42.98 -32.66 20.47
CA LEU A 66 42.26 -31.85 19.49
C LEU A 66 42.97 -31.84 18.12
N GLN A 67 44.31 -31.71 18.10
CA GLN A 67 45.10 -31.77 16.87
C GLN A 67 45.12 -33.17 16.23
N ARG A 68 45.05 -34.24 17.04
CA ARG A 68 44.90 -35.61 16.55
C ARG A 68 43.51 -35.89 15.96
N GLN A 69 42.48 -35.19 16.43
CA GLN A 69 41.12 -35.29 15.88
C GLN A 69 40.94 -34.42 14.62
N GLU A 70 41.62 -33.27 14.49
CA GLU A 70 41.70 -32.50 13.24
C GLU A 70 42.34 -33.29 12.09
N ALA A 71 43.33 -34.14 12.40
CA ALA A 71 44.00 -34.99 11.41
C ALA A 71 43.13 -36.18 10.91
N ALA A 72 41.99 -36.47 11.55
CA ALA A 72 41.16 -37.64 11.26
C ALA A 72 39.98 -37.38 10.30
N GLY A 73 39.77 -36.14 9.84
CA GLY A 73 38.86 -35.85 8.73
C GLY A 73 37.36 -36.11 8.99
N GLU A 74 36.91 -36.18 10.24
CA GLU A 74 35.49 -36.29 10.58
C GLU A 74 34.87 -34.89 10.81
N LEU A 75 34.14 -34.40 9.80
CA LEU A 75 33.25 -33.25 9.85
C LEU A 75 32.13 -33.45 10.89
N GLN A 76 32.38 -33.11 12.14
CA GLN A 76 31.38 -32.91 13.20
C GLN A 76 31.82 -31.64 13.95
N PHE A 77 31.18 -30.47 13.90
CA PHE A 77 29.77 -30.10 13.90
C PHE A 77 29.59 -28.74 13.18
N ALA A 78 28.71 -28.63 12.17
CA ALA A 78 28.49 -27.37 11.42
C ALA A 78 27.41 -26.44 12.02
N TYR A 79 26.92 -26.74 13.22
CA TYR A 79 25.84 -25.99 13.87
C TYR A 79 26.33 -25.43 15.20
N SER A 80 26.13 -24.12 15.37
CA SER A 80 26.39 -23.41 16.62
C SER A 80 25.17 -22.54 16.91
N PHE A 81 24.65 -22.57 18.13
CA PHE A 81 23.43 -21.86 18.48
C PHE A 81 23.56 -21.12 19.80
N GLY A 82 22.79 -20.03 19.93
CA GLY A 82 22.60 -19.31 21.18
C GLY A 82 21.16 -19.42 21.67
N GLU A 83 20.97 -19.51 22.99
CA GLU A 83 19.66 -19.35 23.61
C GLU A 83 19.42 -17.85 23.93
N ILE A 84 18.29 -17.31 23.47
CA ILE A 84 17.81 -16.02 23.97
C ILE A 84 16.89 -16.30 25.15
N ALA A 85 17.44 -16.16 26.37
CA ALA A 85 16.70 -16.37 27.61
C ALA A 85 15.78 -15.19 27.94
N PHE A 86 16.26 -13.95 27.76
CA PHE A 86 15.48 -12.73 28.01
C PHE A 86 15.72 -11.69 26.91
N CYS A 87 14.63 -11.09 26.45
CA CYS A 87 14.66 -9.97 25.51
C CYS A 87 13.52 -9.01 25.84
N ALA A 88 13.85 -7.87 26.45
CA ALA A 88 12.88 -6.88 26.84
C ALA A 88 13.33 -5.47 26.44
N VAL A 89 12.35 -4.61 26.15
CA VAL A 89 12.51 -3.17 26.04
C VAL A 89 11.51 -2.54 27.00
N THR A 90 11.92 -1.48 27.68
CA THR A 90 11.05 -0.74 28.60
C THR A 90 9.74 -0.33 27.91
N ALA A 91 8.62 -0.41 28.63
CA ALA A 91 7.30 -0.18 28.06
C ALA A 91 7.18 1.19 27.35
N ALA A 92 7.79 2.23 27.92
CA ALA A 92 7.82 3.59 27.36
C ALA A 92 8.54 3.71 26.00
N GLU A 93 9.39 2.73 25.67
CA GLU A 93 10.22 2.72 24.46
C GLU A 93 9.79 1.65 23.44
N GLN A 94 8.71 0.91 23.73
CA GLN A 94 8.15 -0.06 22.79
C GLN A 94 7.66 0.62 21.51
N VAL A 95 7.68 -0.11 20.40
CA VAL A 95 7.25 0.36 19.05
C VAL A 95 8.14 1.44 18.42
N LYS A 96 9.10 2.03 19.14
CA LYS A 96 10.07 3.01 18.60
C LYS A 96 11.25 2.38 17.84
N GLY A 97 11.23 1.05 17.64
CA GLY A 97 12.24 0.33 16.86
C GLY A 97 13.50 -0.11 17.63
N PHE A 98 13.61 0.19 18.92
CA PHE A 98 14.76 -0.21 19.74
C PHE A 98 14.96 -1.73 19.80
N GLY A 99 13.88 -2.50 19.94
CA GLY A 99 13.96 -3.97 19.93
C GLY A 99 14.56 -4.51 18.65
N THR A 100 14.08 -4.05 17.48
CA THR A 100 14.66 -4.43 16.18
C THR A 100 16.14 -4.05 16.08
N ARG A 101 16.52 -2.84 16.52
CA ARG A 101 17.92 -2.39 16.49
C ARG A 101 18.81 -3.25 17.40
N LEU A 102 18.33 -3.59 18.60
CA LEU A 102 19.01 -4.47 19.54
C LEU A 102 19.22 -5.84 18.92
N MET A 103 18.15 -6.48 18.44
CA MET A 103 18.20 -7.80 17.82
C MET A 103 19.15 -7.85 16.62
N ASN A 104 19.12 -6.84 15.74
CA ASN A 104 20.03 -6.77 14.60
C ASN A 104 21.50 -6.69 15.01
N ARG A 105 21.83 -5.90 16.04
CA ARG A 105 23.20 -5.85 16.59
C ARG A 105 23.60 -7.18 17.21
N THR A 106 22.71 -7.79 17.99
CA THR A 106 22.93 -9.11 18.59
C THR A 106 23.22 -10.15 17.51
N LYS A 107 22.41 -10.22 16.45
CA LYS A 107 22.60 -11.17 15.34
C LYS A 107 23.92 -10.98 14.62
N GLY A 108 24.30 -9.72 14.35
CA GLY A 108 25.60 -9.41 13.76
C GLY A 108 26.74 -9.88 14.65
N ALA A 109 26.74 -9.48 15.92
CA ALA A 109 27.79 -9.84 16.87
C ALA A 109 27.88 -11.36 17.10
N ALA A 110 26.75 -12.03 17.30
CA ALA A 110 26.68 -13.48 17.50
C ALA A 110 27.23 -14.26 16.30
N ARG A 111 26.94 -13.81 15.08
CA ARG A 111 27.49 -14.44 13.88
C ARG A 111 28.98 -14.13 13.72
N ASP A 112 29.36 -12.87 13.82
CA ASP A 112 30.68 -12.38 13.42
C ASP A 112 31.76 -12.63 14.47
N HIS A 113 31.40 -12.61 15.76
CA HIS A 113 32.33 -12.82 16.88
C HIS A 113 32.22 -14.21 17.48
N ASP A 114 31.00 -14.73 17.66
CA ASP A 114 30.77 -16.00 18.36
C ASP A 114 30.57 -17.19 17.41
N GLY A 115 30.52 -16.94 16.09
CA GLY A 115 30.33 -17.98 15.08
C GLY A 115 28.97 -18.69 15.15
N LEU A 116 27.96 -18.06 15.79
CA LEU A 116 26.63 -18.64 15.90
C LEU A 116 25.95 -18.68 14.52
N THR A 117 25.28 -19.79 14.25
CA THR A 117 24.47 -19.99 13.05
C THR A 117 22.97 -19.93 13.35
N HIS A 118 22.58 -20.16 14.61
CA HIS A 118 21.17 -20.22 15.02
C HIS A 118 20.92 -19.47 16.33
N PHE A 119 19.69 -18.96 16.50
CA PHE A 119 19.14 -18.65 17.81
C PHE A 119 17.92 -19.52 18.10
N LEU A 120 17.82 -19.98 19.34
CA LEU A 120 16.62 -20.60 19.88
C LEU A 120 16.08 -19.75 21.03
N THR A 121 14.76 -19.71 21.17
CA THR A 121 14.11 -19.01 22.28
C THR A 121 12.73 -19.60 22.56
N TYR A 122 12.33 -19.60 23.83
CA TYR A 122 10.94 -19.79 24.21
C TYR A 122 10.29 -18.42 24.32
N ALA A 123 9.48 -18.07 23.33
CA ALA A 123 8.78 -16.79 23.28
C ALA A 123 7.43 -16.87 24.00
N ASP A 124 7.17 -15.92 24.90
CA ASP A 124 5.82 -15.70 25.44
C ASP A 124 4.84 -15.38 24.32
N ASN A 125 3.56 -15.69 24.52
CA ASN A 125 2.48 -15.46 23.54
C ASN A 125 2.43 -14.00 23.04
N ASN A 126 2.73 -13.02 23.91
CA ASN A 126 2.77 -11.60 23.58
C ASN A 126 4.00 -11.19 22.76
N ALA A 127 5.08 -11.99 22.80
CA ALA A 127 6.34 -11.72 22.12
C ALA A 127 6.48 -12.44 20.76
N VAL A 128 5.64 -13.45 20.47
CA VAL A 128 5.71 -14.21 19.20
C VAL A 128 5.68 -13.29 17.98
N GLY A 129 4.79 -12.28 17.97
CA GLY A 129 4.70 -11.33 16.86
C GLY A 129 5.97 -10.48 16.67
N TYR A 130 6.70 -10.18 17.75
CA TYR A 130 8.00 -9.53 17.68
C TYR A 130 9.04 -10.46 17.06
N PHE A 131 9.18 -11.69 17.57
CA PHE A 131 10.17 -12.65 17.08
C PHE A 131 9.93 -13.03 15.60
N LEU A 132 8.68 -13.18 15.16
CA LEU A 132 8.33 -13.36 13.75
C LEU A 132 8.88 -12.22 12.88
N LYS A 133 8.68 -10.96 13.30
CA LYS A 133 9.21 -9.77 12.59
C LYS A 133 10.74 -9.74 12.57
N GLN A 134 11.38 -10.34 13.57
CA GLN A 134 12.83 -10.50 13.59
C GLN A 134 13.31 -11.71 12.79
N GLY A 135 12.45 -12.44 12.08
CA GLY A 135 12.87 -13.60 11.28
C GLY A 135 13.06 -14.88 12.09
N PHE A 136 12.39 -15.01 13.22
CA PHE A 136 12.20 -16.30 13.87
C PHE A 136 10.98 -17.02 13.28
N THR A 137 11.00 -18.35 13.30
CA THR A 137 9.89 -19.21 12.89
C THR A 137 9.54 -20.19 14.01
N ARG A 138 8.37 -20.82 13.94
CA ARG A 138 7.97 -21.88 14.89
C ARG A 138 8.50 -23.26 14.49
N GLY A 139 8.94 -23.42 13.25
CA GLY A 139 9.49 -24.68 12.76
C GLY A 139 10.96 -24.76 13.12
N ILE A 140 11.33 -25.72 13.96
CA ILE A 140 12.72 -25.90 14.39
C ILE A 140 13.41 -26.85 13.40
N THR A 141 14.35 -26.31 12.64
CA THR A 141 15.15 -27.06 11.67
C THR A 141 16.40 -27.65 12.30
N LEU A 142 16.90 -27.06 13.39
CA LEU A 142 18.04 -27.56 14.13
C LEU A 142 17.71 -28.95 14.76
N PRO A 143 18.54 -29.99 14.50
CA PRO A 143 18.29 -31.33 15.03
C PRO A 143 18.21 -31.35 16.56
N ARG A 144 17.28 -32.13 17.11
CA ARG A 144 17.02 -32.14 18.56
C ARG A 144 18.22 -32.63 19.38
N GLU A 145 19.10 -33.41 18.78
CA GLU A 145 20.34 -33.89 19.38
C GLU A 145 21.32 -32.74 19.67
N VAL A 146 21.20 -31.62 18.95
CA VAL A 146 22.08 -30.45 19.08
C VAL A 146 21.66 -29.56 20.26
N TRP A 147 20.36 -29.34 20.47
CA TRP A 147 19.85 -28.38 21.46
C TRP A 147 19.11 -29.02 22.64
N GLY A 148 18.70 -30.29 22.52
CA GLY A 148 17.94 -31.00 23.55
C GLY A 148 18.71 -31.10 24.86
N GLY A 149 18.14 -30.55 25.94
CA GLY A 149 18.74 -30.53 27.27
C GLY A 149 19.74 -29.40 27.52
N TYR A 150 19.95 -28.50 26.55
CA TYR A 150 20.79 -27.30 26.72
C TYR A 150 20.00 -26.02 26.91
N ILE A 151 18.80 -25.93 26.33
CA ILE A 151 17.88 -24.80 26.53
C ILE A 151 16.86 -25.16 27.60
N LYS A 152 16.33 -24.14 28.27
CA LYS A 152 15.34 -24.36 29.31
C LYS A 152 13.94 -24.42 28.70
N ASP A 153 13.20 -25.47 29.03
CA ASP A 153 11.79 -25.60 28.64
C ASP A 153 10.95 -24.71 29.57
N TYR A 154 10.26 -23.73 29.00
CA TYR A 154 9.35 -22.84 29.73
C TYR A 154 7.90 -23.21 29.43
N ASP A 155 7.15 -23.58 30.45
CA ASP A 155 5.72 -23.86 30.34
C ASP A 155 4.96 -22.62 29.84
N GLY A 156 4.15 -22.80 28.79
CA GLY A 156 3.38 -21.72 28.16
C GLY A 156 4.15 -20.87 27.14
N GLY A 157 5.44 -21.14 26.93
CA GLY A 157 6.24 -20.51 25.87
C GLY A 157 6.13 -21.24 24.53
N THR A 158 6.24 -20.51 23.43
CA THR A 158 6.38 -21.08 22.08
C THR A 158 7.87 -21.15 21.72
N LEU A 159 8.39 -22.36 21.50
CA LEU A 159 9.76 -22.54 20.98
C LEU A 159 9.85 -21.95 19.56
N MET A 160 10.85 -21.10 19.34
CA MET A 160 11.08 -20.43 18.06
C MET A 160 12.56 -20.47 17.68
N GLU A 161 12.84 -20.59 16.38
CA GLU A 161 14.18 -20.65 15.80
C GLU A 161 14.43 -19.47 14.87
N CYS A 162 15.63 -18.91 14.90
CA CYS A 162 16.13 -18.02 13.86
C CYS A 162 17.45 -18.52 13.30
N VAL A 163 17.47 -18.79 11.99
CA VAL A 163 18.70 -19.09 11.25
C VAL A 163 19.38 -17.77 10.87
N LEU A 164 20.65 -17.62 11.25
CA LEU A 164 21.44 -16.43 10.94
C LEU A 164 22.02 -16.54 9.52
N HIS A 165 21.75 -15.54 8.70
CA HIS A 165 22.25 -15.52 7.33
C HIS A 165 23.70 -15.04 7.31
N ALA A 166 24.58 -15.85 6.70
CA ALA A 166 26.03 -15.65 6.70
C ALA A 166 26.47 -14.27 6.18
N ARG A 167 25.76 -13.72 5.19
CA ARG A 167 26.17 -12.49 4.48
C ARG A 167 25.29 -11.26 4.74
N LEU A 168 24.26 -11.35 5.60
CA LEU A 168 23.37 -10.21 5.80
C LEU A 168 24.03 -9.13 6.68
N PRO A 169 24.10 -7.86 6.26
CA PRO A 169 24.58 -6.79 7.11
C PRO A 169 23.48 -6.37 8.10
N TYR A 170 23.24 -7.15 9.16
CA TYR A 170 22.14 -6.93 10.09
C TYR A 170 22.09 -5.49 10.64
N ALA A 171 23.25 -4.88 10.90
CA ALA A 171 23.34 -3.49 11.39
C ALA A 171 22.90 -2.42 10.37
N ASP A 172 23.00 -2.69 9.07
CA ASP A 172 22.59 -1.78 7.99
C ASP A 172 21.67 -2.47 6.96
N LEU A 173 20.74 -3.30 7.46
CA LEU A 173 19.78 -3.99 6.62
C LEU A 173 18.92 -2.99 5.81
N ALA A 174 18.57 -1.86 6.43
CA ALA A 174 17.79 -0.80 5.78
C ALA A 174 18.58 -0.12 4.64
N GLY A 175 19.88 0.12 4.80
CA GLY A 175 20.74 0.64 3.72
C GLY A 175 20.82 -0.33 2.55
N MET A 176 21.10 -1.60 2.84
CA MET A 176 21.12 -2.66 1.82
C MET A 176 19.80 -2.76 1.05
N LEU A 177 18.65 -2.79 1.75
CA LEU A 177 17.34 -2.85 1.10
C LEU A 177 17.04 -1.62 0.25
N ARG A 178 17.42 -0.42 0.70
CA ARG A 178 17.30 0.81 -0.11
C ARG A 178 18.13 0.73 -1.38
N GLN A 179 19.36 0.23 -1.30
CA GLN A 179 20.23 0.06 -2.46
C GLN A 179 19.67 -0.96 -3.44
N GLN A 180 19.22 -2.12 -2.96
CA GLN A 180 18.59 -3.15 -3.79
C GLN A 180 17.33 -2.63 -4.49
N LYS A 181 16.46 -1.92 -3.75
CA LYS A 181 15.28 -1.28 -4.33
C LYS A 181 15.65 -0.25 -5.40
N GLY A 182 16.65 0.59 -5.12
CA GLY A 182 17.13 1.58 -6.09
C GLY A 182 17.69 0.93 -7.37
N ALA A 183 18.42 -0.18 -7.24
CA ALA A 183 18.93 -0.94 -8.39
C ALA A 183 17.78 -1.55 -9.21
N LEU A 184 16.77 -2.13 -8.55
CA LEU A 184 15.58 -2.66 -9.20
C LEU A 184 14.81 -1.54 -9.92
N ASP A 185 14.58 -0.42 -9.25
CA ASP A 185 13.89 0.74 -9.82
C ASP A 185 14.66 1.28 -11.05
N ALA A 186 15.99 1.31 -11.01
CA ALA A 186 16.81 1.72 -12.15
C ALA A 186 16.68 0.74 -13.33
N ALA A 187 16.74 -0.56 -13.08
CA ALA A 187 16.53 -1.58 -14.11
C ALA A 187 15.11 -1.51 -14.71
N MET A 188 14.09 -1.30 -13.87
CA MET A 188 12.71 -1.12 -14.32
C MET A 188 12.55 0.12 -15.19
N ARG A 189 13.16 1.26 -14.82
CA ARG A 189 13.13 2.49 -15.64
C ARG A 189 13.84 2.34 -16.98
N ALA A 190 14.88 1.51 -17.06
CA ALA A 190 15.57 1.23 -18.32
C ALA A 190 14.71 0.41 -19.31
N LEU A 191 13.77 -0.39 -18.80
CA LEU A 191 12.89 -1.24 -19.61
C LEU A 191 11.49 -0.65 -19.82
N SER A 192 11.02 0.20 -18.90
CA SER A 192 9.65 0.70 -18.88
C SER A 192 9.59 2.23 -18.89
N GLY A 193 8.82 2.77 -19.84
CA GLY A 193 8.43 4.18 -19.88
C GLY A 193 7.32 4.56 -18.90
N GLY A 194 6.93 3.68 -17.96
CA GLY A 194 5.84 3.96 -17.01
C GLY A 194 6.12 5.13 -16.05
N HIS A 195 7.40 5.46 -15.85
CA HIS A 195 7.82 6.61 -15.05
C HIS A 195 7.80 7.94 -15.83
N VAL A 196 7.59 7.91 -17.15
CA VAL A 196 7.56 9.09 -18.01
C VAL A 196 6.20 9.76 -17.92
N VAL A 197 6.17 10.95 -17.33
CA VAL A 197 4.99 11.82 -17.34
C VAL A 197 4.87 12.44 -18.73
N ARG A 198 3.71 12.26 -19.36
CA ARG A 198 3.38 12.84 -20.67
C ARG A 198 2.35 13.93 -20.50
N ASP A 199 2.41 14.95 -21.35
CA ASP A 199 1.42 16.02 -21.34
C ASP A 199 0.00 15.48 -21.59
N ALA A 200 -0.98 16.15 -20.99
CA ALA A 200 -2.37 15.85 -21.22
C ALA A 200 -2.69 16.06 -22.72
N PRO A 201 -3.33 15.08 -23.39
CA PRO A 201 -3.68 15.25 -24.80
C PRO A 201 -4.65 16.42 -24.95
N ARG A 202 -4.34 17.32 -25.88
CA ARG A 202 -5.22 18.45 -26.21
C ARG A 202 -6.50 17.92 -26.83
N ARG A 203 -7.64 18.22 -26.20
CA ARG A 203 -8.95 17.92 -26.78
C ARG A 203 -9.37 19.10 -27.65
N ALA A 204 -9.57 18.86 -28.94
CA ALA A 204 -10.28 19.81 -29.77
C ALA A 204 -11.70 19.95 -29.24
N ALA A 205 -12.28 21.14 -29.38
CA ALA A 205 -13.65 21.39 -28.97
C ALA A 205 -14.45 21.87 -30.19
N ARG A 206 -15.65 21.32 -30.36
CA ARG A 206 -16.56 21.71 -31.45
C ARG A 206 -17.59 22.69 -30.89
N ALA A 207 -17.78 23.83 -31.55
CA ALA A 207 -18.82 24.77 -31.18
C ALA A 207 -20.22 24.11 -31.23
N LEU A 208 -21.01 24.31 -30.18
CA LEU A 208 -22.43 24.06 -30.14
C LEU A 208 -23.15 25.31 -30.65
N PRO A 209 -24.07 25.18 -31.62
CA PRO A 209 -24.95 26.28 -32.00
C PRO A 209 -25.97 26.53 -30.88
N ARG A 210 -25.57 27.30 -29.86
CA ARG A 210 -26.43 27.76 -28.77
C ARG A 210 -26.24 29.26 -28.54
N GLU A 211 -27.12 30.04 -29.13
CA GLU A 211 -27.25 31.46 -28.80
C GLU A 211 -27.59 31.63 -27.31
N GLY A 212 -26.90 32.54 -26.63
CA GLY A 212 -27.15 32.88 -25.23
C GLY A 212 -26.60 31.92 -24.17
N ALA A 213 -26.03 30.76 -24.52
CA ALA A 213 -25.47 29.84 -23.52
C ALA A 213 -24.20 30.39 -22.85
N HIS A 214 -23.95 29.99 -21.61
CA HIS A 214 -22.73 30.29 -20.87
C HIS A 214 -21.48 29.80 -21.64
N PRO A 215 -20.33 30.50 -21.64
CA PRO A 215 -19.13 30.09 -22.38
C PRO A 215 -18.71 28.63 -22.15
N GLN A 216 -18.84 28.11 -20.93
CA GLN A 216 -18.53 26.70 -20.60
C GLN A 216 -19.46 25.67 -21.29
N LEU A 217 -20.59 26.11 -21.85
CA LEU A 217 -21.60 25.28 -22.51
C LEU A 217 -21.62 25.45 -24.04
N ARG A 218 -20.73 26.29 -24.58
CA ARG A 218 -20.68 26.59 -26.03
C ARG A 218 -19.87 25.59 -26.83
N GLU A 219 -19.21 24.63 -26.20
CA GLU A 219 -18.35 23.67 -26.88
C GLU A 219 -18.60 22.23 -26.39
N VAL A 220 -18.51 21.28 -27.32
CA VAL A 220 -18.46 19.85 -27.02
C VAL A 220 -17.02 19.39 -27.21
N PRO A 221 -16.37 18.85 -26.17
CA PRO A 221 -15.07 18.22 -26.33
C PRO A 221 -15.16 17.09 -27.35
N VAL A 222 -14.30 17.08 -28.36
CA VAL A 222 -14.20 15.95 -29.28
C VAL A 222 -13.68 14.75 -28.48
N PRO A 223 -14.26 13.54 -28.64
CA PRO A 223 -13.73 12.34 -28.02
C PRO A 223 -12.25 12.21 -28.30
N LEU A 224 -11.51 11.85 -27.25
CA LEU A 224 -10.09 11.62 -27.38
C LEU A 224 -9.87 10.33 -28.19
N ASP A 225 -9.01 10.41 -29.22
CA ASP A 225 -8.48 9.21 -29.84
C ASP A 225 -7.53 8.51 -28.85
N VAL A 226 -8.08 7.50 -28.16
CA VAL A 226 -7.36 6.70 -27.15
C VAL A 226 -6.13 6.02 -27.76
N GLY A 227 -6.22 5.58 -29.02
CA GLY A 227 -5.10 4.95 -29.73
C GLY A 227 -4.01 5.94 -30.12
N GLY A 228 -4.34 7.22 -30.24
CA GLY A 228 -3.41 8.32 -30.47
C GLY A 228 -2.62 8.74 -29.23
N VAL A 229 -3.06 8.35 -28.02
CA VAL A 229 -2.37 8.72 -26.77
C VAL A 229 -1.03 7.98 -26.69
N PRO A 230 0.13 8.67 -26.60
CA PRO A 230 1.43 8.03 -26.78
C PRO A 230 1.67 6.84 -25.82
N GLY A 231 1.37 7.00 -24.53
CA GLY A 231 1.54 5.90 -23.55
C GLY A 231 0.59 4.71 -23.78
N VAL A 232 -0.60 4.96 -24.32
CA VAL A 232 -1.58 3.90 -24.65
C VAL A 232 -1.15 3.14 -25.91
N ARG A 233 -0.70 3.88 -26.93
CA ARG A 233 -0.13 3.32 -28.16
C ARG A 233 1.12 2.50 -27.90
N GLU A 234 2.04 3.00 -27.07
CA GLU A 234 3.27 2.31 -26.67
C GLU A 234 2.97 1.02 -25.89
N ALA A 235 1.88 0.98 -25.11
CA ALA A 235 1.41 -0.22 -24.43
C ALA A 235 0.76 -1.25 -25.38
N GLY A 236 0.71 -0.99 -26.69
CA GLY A 236 0.13 -1.89 -27.68
C GLY A 236 -1.40 -1.92 -27.65
N TRP A 237 -2.05 -0.92 -27.05
CA TRP A 237 -3.51 -0.82 -27.08
C TRP A 237 -3.99 -0.54 -28.50
N THR A 238 -5.06 -1.23 -28.89
CA THR A 238 -5.77 -1.02 -30.14
C THR A 238 -7.28 -1.10 -29.86
N PRO A 239 -8.14 -0.49 -30.69
CA PRO A 239 -9.58 -0.68 -30.58
C PRO A 239 -10.02 -2.16 -30.58
N HIS A 240 -9.21 -3.06 -31.16
CA HIS A 240 -9.49 -4.49 -31.22
C HIS A 240 -9.23 -5.23 -29.89
N ASN A 241 -8.25 -4.79 -29.10
CA ASN A 241 -7.94 -5.36 -27.78
C ASN A 241 -8.54 -4.53 -26.64
N ALA A 242 -9.32 -3.50 -26.96
CA ALA A 242 -10.08 -2.74 -25.97
C ALA A 242 -11.00 -3.68 -25.19
N PRO A 243 -11.11 -3.51 -23.86
CA PRO A 243 -12.06 -4.27 -23.05
C PRO A 243 -13.45 -4.14 -23.64
N ARG A 244 -14.10 -5.27 -23.89
CA ARG A 244 -15.49 -5.28 -24.31
C ARG A 244 -16.38 -4.92 -23.13
N PRO A 245 -17.51 -4.23 -23.35
CA PRO A 245 -18.47 -3.98 -22.29
C PRO A 245 -18.95 -5.32 -21.71
N LYS A 246 -18.98 -5.44 -20.38
CA LYS A 246 -19.46 -6.64 -19.67
C LYS A 246 -20.99 -6.71 -19.58
N TYR A 247 -21.70 -5.99 -20.45
CA TYR A 247 -23.15 -5.93 -20.46
C TYR A 247 -23.67 -6.18 -21.87
N ARG A 248 -24.88 -6.73 -21.93
CA ARG A 248 -25.72 -6.85 -23.12
C ARG A 248 -26.95 -5.99 -22.98
N LEU A 249 -27.51 -5.59 -24.11
CA LEU A 249 -28.70 -4.75 -24.15
C LEU A 249 -29.95 -5.62 -24.31
N LEU A 250 -30.94 -5.41 -23.46
CA LEU A 250 -32.29 -5.91 -23.65
C LEU A 250 -33.11 -4.80 -24.31
N LEU A 251 -33.37 -4.92 -25.61
CA LEU A 251 -34.14 -3.93 -26.37
C LEU A 251 -35.63 -4.17 -26.19
N GLU A 252 -36.44 -3.11 -26.17
CA GLU A 252 -37.90 -3.20 -26.08
C GLU A 252 -38.47 -4.14 -27.17
N GLY A 253 -39.24 -5.15 -26.74
CA GLY A 253 -39.82 -6.16 -27.63
C GLY A 253 -38.86 -7.27 -28.08
N GLY A 254 -37.59 -7.24 -27.66
CA GLY A 254 -36.62 -8.31 -27.89
C GLY A 254 -36.70 -9.40 -26.82
N SER A 255 -36.63 -10.67 -27.25
CA SER A 255 -36.64 -11.82 -26.33
C SER A 255 -35.27 -12.21 -25.79
N ALA A 256 -34.18 -11.67 -26.35
CA ALA A 256 -32.81 -12.06 -26.03
C ALA A 256 -31.87 -10.85 -25.92
N PRO A 257 -30.94 -10.83 -24.93
CA PRO A 257 -29.92 -9.79 -24.82
C PRO A 257 -28.96 -9.79 -26.01
N VAL A 258 -28.76 -8.62 -26.62
CA VAL A 258 -27.87 -8.42 -27.78
C VAL A 258 -26.58 -7.70 -27.39
N PRO A 259 -25.45 -7.97 -28.08
CA PRO A 259 -24.22 -7.22 -27.83
C PRO A 259 -24.41 -5.72 -28.18
N PRO A 260 -23.73 -4.82 -27.46
CA PRO A 260 -23.77 -3.40 -27.76
C PRO A 260 -23.12 -3.10 -29.11
N SER A 261 -23.82 -2.32 -29.93
CA SER A 261 -23.39 -1.75 -31.19
C SER A 261 -23.64 -0.24 -31.16
N PRO A 262 -22.95 0.57 -31.99
CA PRO A 262 -23.18 2.02 -32.02
C PRO A 262 -24.64 2.40 -32.26
N SER A 263 -25.36 1.63 -33.08
CA SER A 263 -26.77 1.89 -33.41
C SER A 263 -27.70 1.59 -32.23
N ASN A 264 -27.59 0.40 -31.64
CA ASN A 264 -28.49 0.01 -30.54
C ASN A 264 -28.18 0.76 -29.23
N LEU A 265 -26.91 1.12 -28.98
CA LEU A 265 -26.52 1.98 -27.87
C LEU A 265 -27.14 3.36 -28.03
N ASN A 266 -27.07 3.94 -29.24
CA ASN A 266 -27.68 5.24 -29.47
C ASN A 266 -29.20 5.21 -29.29
N ALA A 267 -29.87 4.16 -29.77
CA ALA A 267 -31.31 3.97 -29.56
C ALA A 267 -31.66 3.89 -28.07
N LEU A 268 -30.92 3.09 -27.29
CA LEU A 268 -31.09 2.99 -25.84
C LEU A 268 -30.90 4.35 -25.14
N MET A 269 -29.81 5.06 -25.46
CA MET A 269 -29.53 6.37 -24.88
C MET A 269 -30.60 7.40 -25.24
N ALA A 270 -31.15 7.35 -26.45
CA ALA A 270 -32.23 8.22 -26.88
C ALA A 270 -33.54 7.93 -26.14
N ALA A 271 -33.88 6.65 -25.97
CA ALA A 271 -35.04 6.23 -25.20
C ALA A 271 -34.92 6.61 -23.72
N ALA A 272 -33.76 6.34 -23.10
CA ALA A 272 -33.47 6.76 -21.73
C ALA A 272 -33.61 8.28 -21.56
N LEU A 273 -33.03 9.07 -22.46
CA LEU A 273 -33.12 10.52 -22.42
C LEU A 273 -34.57 11.01 -22.57
N ALA A 274 -35.36 10.39 -23.44
CA ALA A 274 -36.78 10.73 -23.61
C ALA A 274 -37.59 10.45 -22.34
N GLN A 275 -37.34 9.33 -21.65
CA GLN A 275 -37.99 9.01 -20.39
C GLN A 275 -37.61 9.99 -19.27
N LEU A 276 -36.33 10.34 -19.17
CA LEU A 276 -35.87 11.34 -18.20
C LEU A 276 -36.47 12.72 -18.48
N ASP A 277 -36.52 13.14 -19.74
CA ASP A 277 -37.10 14.43 -20.13
C ASP A 277 -38.62 14.48 -19.87
N ALA A 278 -39.34 13.36 -19.93
CA ALA A 278 -40.76 13.30 -19.61
C ALA A 278 -41.07 13.17 -18.10
N HIS A 279 -40.06 12.92 -17.27
CA HIS A 279 -40.25 12.66 -15.84
C HIS A 279 -40.69 13.93 -15.09
N ALA A 280 -41.62 13.80 -14.13
CA ALA A 280 -42.17 14.94 -13.39
C ALA A 280 -41.12 15.77 -12.62
N ASP A 281 -40.02 15.13 -12.21
CA ASP A 281 -38.88 15.77 -11.53
C ASP A 281 -37.79 16.33 -12.47
N ALA A 282 -38.01 16.31 -13.79
CA ALA A 282 -37.03 16.80 -14.78
C ALA A 282 -36.98 18.33 -14.91
N TRP A 283 -37.96 19.02 -14.34
CA TRP A 283 -38.14 20.47 -14.48
C TRP A 283 -36.87 21.33 -14.22
N PRO A 284 -35.98 21.04 -13.24
CA PRO A 284 -34.81 21.89 -13.02
C PRO A 284 -33.64 21.55 -13.95
N PHE A 285 -33.75 20.48 -14.75
CA PHE A 285 -32.67 19.94 -15.57
C PHE A 285 -32.85 20.18 -17.07
N HIS A 286 -34.00 20.68 -17.54
CA HIS A 286 -34.25 20.84 -18.97
C HIS A 286 -33.31 21.83 -19.67
N ARG A 287 -32.88 22.87 -18.95
CA ARG A 287 -32.10 23.99 -19.48
C ARG A 287 -30.92 24.28 -18.54
N PRO A 288 -29.87 24.96 -19.04
CA PRO A 288 -28.81 25.49 -18.18
C PRO A 288 -29.37 26.36 -17.06
N VAL A 289 -28.74 26.31 -15.89
CA VAL A 289 -29.11 27.17 -14.76
C VAL A 289 -28.91 28.64 -15.13
N ASP A 290 -29.94 29.47 -14.90
CA ASP A 290 -29.87 30.90 -15.16
C ASP A 290 -29.02 31.61 -14.10
N ARG A 291 -28.06 32.43 -14.55
CA ARG A 291 -27.25 33.28 -13.68
C ARG A 291 -28.08 34.32 -12.95
N ALA A 292 -29.24 34.72 -13.47
CA ALA A 292 -30.14 35.62 -12.78
C ALA A 292 -30.80 34.96 -11.56
N GLU A 293 -31.05 33.65 -11.62
CA GLU A 293 -31.65 32.87 -10.53
C GLU A 293 -30.60 32.34 -9.54
N ALA A 294 -29.39 32.05 -10.03
CA ALA A 294 -28.27 31.52 -9.23
C ALA A 294 -26.94 32.20 -9.64
N VAL A 295 -26.65 33.34 -9.02
CA VAL A 295 -25.57 34.26 -9.43
C VAL A 295 -24.17 33.62 -9.35
N ASP A 296 -23.92 32.82 -8.32
CA ASP A 296 -22.63 32.17 -8.02
C ASP A 296 -22.50 30.75 -8.61
N TYR A 297 -23.51 30.26 -9.32
CA TYR A 297 -23.59 28.87 -9.76
C TYR A 297 -22.35 28.43 -10.57
N TYR A 298 -21.95 29.23 -11.57
CA TYR A 298 -20.82 28.90 -12.45
C TYR A 298 -19.45 29.17 -11.83
N ASP A 299 -19.42 29.85 -10.67
CA ASP A 299 -18.20 30.00 -9.87
C ASP A 299 -18.01 28.78 -8.97
N ILE A 300 -19.09 28.11 -8.58
CA ILE A 300 -19.08 26.90 -7.75
C ILE A 300 -19.00 25.63 -8.61
N ILE A 301 -19.87 25.50 -9.62
CA ILE A 301 -19.97 24.36 -10.53
C ILE A 301 -19.09 24.57 -11.76
N LYS A 302 -18.08 23.71 -11.90
CA LYS A 302 -17.06 23.83 -12.95
C LYS A 302 -17.45 23.18 -14.26
N ASP A 303 -18.20 22.09 -14.20
CA ASP A 303 -18.64 21.32 -15.36
C ASP A 303 -20.18 21.22 -15.39
N PRO A 304 -20.89 22.33 -15.68
CA PRO A 304 -22.35 22.36 -15.73
C PRO A 304 -22.89 21.40 -16.81
N VAL A 305 -23.96 20.69 -16.49
CA VAL A 305 -24.65 19.76 -17.39
C VAL A 305 -26.16 19.90 -17.19
N ASP A 306 -26.90 19.87 -18.30
CA ASP A 306 -28.36 19.90 -18.35
C ASP A 306 -28.86 18.95 -19.47
N LEU A 307 -30.13 18.58 -19.45
CA LEU A 307 -30.73 17.64 -20.41
C LEU A 307 -30.67 18.16 -21.85
N SER A 308 -30.76 19.48 -22.06
CA SER A 308 -30.55 20.01 -23.40
C SER A 308 -29.12 19.74 -23.87
N LEU A 309 -28.10 19.94 -23.02
CA LEU A 309 -26.70 19.65 -23.38
C LEU A 309 -26.51 18.17 -23.73
N VAL A 310 -27.09 17.28 -22.91
CA VAL A 310 -27.05 15.83 -23.16
C VAL A 310 -27.72 15.50 -24.50
N ARG A 311 -28.88 16.09 -24.80
CA ARG A 311 -29.56 15.93 -26.09
C ARG A 311 -28.68 16.33 -27.27
N ALA A 312 -28.07 17.52 -27.22
CA ALA A 312 -27.22 18.00 -28.30
C ALA A 312 -25.97 17.11 -28.51
N ARG A 313 -25.38 16.60 -27.42
CA ARG A 313 -24.24 15.66 -27.48
C ARG A 313 -24.64 14.31 -28.07
N LEU A 314 -25.84 13.83 -27.77
CA LEU A 314 -26.39 12.59 -28.32
C LEU A 314 -26.70 12.72 -29.83
N GLU A 315 -27.29 13.84 -30.24
CA GLU A 315 -27.57 14.16 -31.64
C GLU A 315 -26.30 14.33 -32.47
N ALA A 316 -25.23 14.85 -31.88
CA ALA A 316 -23.94 15.02 -32.56
C ALA A 316 -23.24 13.69 -32.93
N ARG A 317 -23.72 12.54 -32.42
CA ARG A 317 -23.25 11.15 -32.67
C ARG A 317 -21.77 10.86 -32.40
N SER A 318 -20.99 11.88 -32.09
CA SER A 318 -19.54 11.79 -31.89
C SER A 318 -19.20 11.66 -30.42
N TYR A 319 -19.92 12.35 -29.53
CA TYR A 319 -19.53 12.44 -28.11
C TYR A 319 -19.77 11.14 -27.31
N TYR A 320 -21.00 10.60 -27.35
CA TYR A 320 -21.35 9.37 -26.62
C TYR A 320 -20.98 8.12 -27.41
N ALA A 321 -19.69 7.84 -27.49
CA ALA A 321 -19.16 6.60 -28.09
C ALA A 321 -19.44 5.36 -27.23
N THR A 322 -19.64 5.55 -25.92
CA THR A 322 -19.95 4.48 -24.95
C THR A 322 -21.14 4.90 -24.08
N LEU A 323 -21.85 3.92 -23.52
CA LEU A 323 -22.92 4.16 -22.55
C LEU A 323 -22.37 4.86 -21.30
N ASP A 324 -21.17 4.49 -20.85
CA ASP A 324 -20.53 5.09 -19.68
C ASP A 324 -20.33 6.60 -19.83
N ALA A 325 -20.00 7.08 -21.04
CA ALA A 325 -19.85 8.51 -21.30
C ALA A 325 -21.18 9.27 -21.15
N PHE A 326 -22.28 8.65 -21.59
CA PHE A 326 -23.64 9.18 -21.44
C PHE A 326 -24.09 9.20 -19.98
N LEU A 327 -23.94 8.08 -19.27
CA LEU A 327 -24.27 7.98 -17.85
C LEU A 327 -23.42 8.93 -17.00
N ALA A 328 -22.15 9.15 -17.35
CA ALA A 328 -21.28 10.09 -16.65
C ALA A 328 -21.75 11.55 -16.73
N ASP A 329 -22.30 11.98 -17.87
CA ASP A 329 -22.90 13.33 -17.99
C ASP A 329 -24.17 13.44 -17.13
N LEU A 330 -25.08 12.46 -17.21
CA LEU A 330 -26.32 12.45 -16.42
C LEU A 330 -26.04 12.41 -14.91
N ARG A 331 -25.13 11.54 -14.46
CA ARG A 331 -24.73 11.46 -13.05
C ARG A 331 -24.06 12.74 -12.57
N ARG A 332 -23.27 13.41 -13.42
CA ARG A 332 -22.69 14.72 -13.10
C ARG A 332 -23.75 15.81 -13.00
N MET A 333 -24.78 15.79 -13.85
CA MET A 333 -25.92 16.70 -13.74
C MET A 333 -26.59 16.56 -12.36
N PHE A 334 -26.87 15.34 -11.91
CA PHE A 334 -27.43 15.08 -10.57
C PHE A 334 -26.47 15.48 -9.45
N ALA A 335 -25.19 15.15 -9.57
CA ALA A 335 -24.16 15.49 -8.58
C ALA A 335 -23.97 17.01 -8.45
N ASN A 336 -23.94 17.76 -9.56
CA ASN A 336 -23.87 19.22 -9.56
C ASN A 336 -25.07 19.82 -8.81
N CYS A 337 -26.27 19.30 -9.06
CA CYS A 337 -27.47 19.74 -8.37
C CYS A 337 -27.38 19.49 -6.85
N ARG A 338 -26.93 18.30 -6.44
CA ARG A 338 -26.73 17.97 -5.02
C ARG A 338 -25.59 18.74 -4.35
N TYR A 339 -24.56 19.09 -5.10
CA TYR A 339 -23.42 19.84 -4.58
C TYR A 339 -23.79 21.31 -4.32
N TYR A 340 -24.54 21.91 -5.25
CA TYR A 340 -24.97 23.31 -5.13
C TYR A 340 -26.11 23.49 -4.13
N ASN A 341 -27.05 22.54 -4.06
CA ASN A 341 -28.28 22.67 -3.27
C ASN A 341 -28.22 21.88 -1.95
N ALA A 342 -28.86 22.39 -0.89
CA ALA A 342 -29.00 21.65 0.36
C ALA A 342 -29.95 20.45 0.21
N ALA A 343 -29.72 19.38 1.00
CA ALA A 343 -30.47 18.13 0.93
C ALA A 343 -31.99 18.25 1.11
N ALA A 344 -32.45 19.25 1.86
CA ALA A 344 -33.87 19.50 2.12
C ALA A 344 -34.60 20.18 0.95
N THR A 345 -33.88 20.66 -0.07
CA THR A 345 -34.48 21.42 -1.18
C THR A 345 -35.22 20.51 -2.17
N PRO A 346 -36.26 21.02 -2.85
CA PRO A 346 -36.94 20.27 -3.91
C PRO A 346 -35.99 19.91 -5.06
N TYR A 347 -34.98 20.72 -5.36
CA TYR A 347 -33.95 20.46 -6.37
C TYR A 347 -33.13 19.20 -6.06
N TYR A 348 -32.62 19.10 -4.83
CA TYR A 348 -31.85 17.93 -4.39
C TYR A 348 -32.70 16.66 -4.45
N GLN A 349 -33.95 16.75 -4.02
CA GLN A 349 -34.87 15.61 -4.03
C GLN A 349 -35.27 15.20 -5.46
N ALA A 350 -35.44 16.16 -6.37
CA ALA A 350 -35.64 15.90 -7.79
C ALA A 350 -34.45 15.16 -8.41
N ALA A 351 -33.21 15.55 -8.08
CA ALA A 351 -32.00 14.85 -8.53
C ALA A 351 -31.99 13.38 -8.11
N ASN A 352 -32.34 13.09 -6.85
CA ASN A 352 -32.37 11.71 -6.35
C ASN A 352 -33.43 10.86 -7.06
N ARG A 353 -34.64 11.40 -7.24
CA ARG A 353 -35.74 10.65 -7.88
C ARG A 353 -35.46 10.42 -9.36
N LEU A 354 -34.92 11.41 -10.06
CA LEU A 354 -34.59 11.28 -11.47
C LEU A 354 -33.38 10.33 -11.70
N GLU A 355 -32.39 10.33 -10.81
CA GLU A 355 -31.29 9.36 -10.85
C GLU A 355 -31.78 7.92 -10.58
N ALA A 356 -32.67 7.74 -9.61
CA ALA A 356 -33.30 6.44 -9.36
C ALA A 356 -34.11 5.94 -10.57
N ALA A 357 -34.81 6.83 -11.28
CA ALA A 357 -35.51 6.48 -12.52
C ALA A 357 -34.53 6.06 -13.63
N LEU A 358 -33.40 6.74 -13.76
CA LEU A 358 -32.33 6.34 -14.69
C LEU A 358 -31.78 4.95 -14.35
N ASP A 359 -31.44 4.71 -13.08
CA ASP A 359 -30.86 3.44 -12.65
C ASP A 359 -31.86 2.27 -12.82
N ALA A 360 -33.15 2.50 -12.54
CA ALA A 360 -34.21 1.53 -12.80
C ALA A 360 -34.31 1.20 -14.30
N TYR A 361 -34.36 2.22 -15.16
CA TYR A 361 -34.37 2.02 -16.60
C TYR A 361 -33.14 1.23 -17.09
N MET A 362 -31.94 1.55 -16.58
CA MET A 362 -30.73 0.80 -16.91
C MET A 362 -30.79 -0.66 -16.42
N GLY A 363 -31.33 -0.90 -15.22
CA GLY A 363 -31.50 -2.25 -14.67
C GLY A 363 -32.46 -3.14 -15.50
N GLU A 364 -33.47 -2.54 -16.13
CA GLU A 364 -34.39 -3.26 -17.02
C GLU A 364 -33.77 -3.56 -18.39
N HIS A 365 -32.83 -2.72 -18.85
CA HIS A 365 -32.32 -2.76 -20.23
C HIS A 365 -30.88 -3.28 -20.35
N LEU A 366 -30.18 -3.51 -19.25
CA LEU A 366 -28.81 -4.03 -19.22
C LEU A 366 -28.75 -5.39 -18.52
N VAL A 367 -28.13 -6.36 -19.17
CA VAL A 367 -27.84 -7.68 -18.60
C VAL A 367 -26.34 -7.84 -18.50
N TYR A 368 -25.81 -7.95 -17.28
CA TYR A 368 -24.37 -8.10 -17.05
C TYR A 368 -23.93 -9.56 -17.24
N GLU A 369 -22.79 -9.75 -17.89
CA GLU A 369 -22.19 -11.08 -18.08
C GLU A 369 -21.39 -11.47 -16.82
N GLY A 370 -21.79 -12.57 -16.15
CA GLY A 370 -21.03 -13.16 -15.05
C GLY A 370 -21.65 -13.04 -13.65
N GLU A 371 -22.97 -12.85 -13.54
CA GLU A 371 -23.73 -13.09 -12.31
C GLU A 371 -24.37 -14.48 -12.29
#